data_AF-A0A1Y0HJI5-F1
#
_entry.id   AF-A0A1Y0HJI5-F1
#
_cell.length_a   1.000
_cell.length_b   1.000
_cell.length_c   1.000
_cell.angle_alpha   90.00
_cell.angle_beta   90.00
_cell.angle_gamma   90.00
#
_symmetry.space_group_name_H-M   'P 1'
#
loop_
_entity.id
_entity.type
_entity.pdbx_description
1 polymer ?
#
loop_
_entity_poly.entity_id
_entity_poly.type
_entity_poly.pdbx_seq_one_letter_code
_entity_poly.pdbx_strand_id
1 'polypeptide(L)' 'MYVYANNFKDIDTTMLLYPKHLDKIYSKDMLGINDKKVILKLRSLELNSEKTIYNDFINEIKKRIEVINE' A
#
# COMPACT_ATOMS: atom_id res chain seq x y z
N MET A 1 8.03 6.36 2.29
CA MET A 1 7.18 5.69 3.30
C MET A 1 7.81 5.62 4.70
N TYR A 2 9.09 5.25 4.85
CA TYR A 2 9.78 5.18 6.16
C TYR A 2 9.63 6.43 7.05
N VAL A 3 9.89 7.62 6.49
CA VAL A 3 9.80 8.89 7.24
C VAL A 3 8.38 9.15 7.72
N TYR A 4 7.38 8.91 6.87
CA TYR A 4 5.98 9.06 7.24
C TYR A 4 5.61 8.11 8.39
N ALA A 5 5.91 6.82 8.26
CA ALA A 5 5.61 5.83 9.30
C ALA A 5 6.22 6.19 10.67
N ASN A 6 7.47 6.67 10.70
CA ASN A 6 8.13 7.07 11.95
C ASN A 6 7.66 8.42 12.52
N ASN A 7 6.97 9.25 11.74
CA ASN A 7 6.42 10.51 12.22
C ASN A 7 5.00 10.36 12.78
N PHE A 8 4.35 9.22 12.57
CA PHE A 8 3.05 8.88 13.16
C PHE A 8 3.25 7.90 14.31
N LYS A 9 2.40 8.03 15.33
CA LYS A 9 2.46 7.17 16.51
C LYS A 9 1.98 5.76 16.15
N ASP A 10 2.68 4.74 16.67
CA ASP A 10 2.26 3.34 16.64
C ASP A 10 2.08 2.74 15.21
N ILE A 11 2.88 3.20 14.24
CA ILE A 11 2.89 2.65 12.87
C ILE A 11 4.12 1.76 12.66
N ASP A 12 3.91 0.44 12.63
CA ASP A 12 4.96 -0.55 12.38
C ASP A 12 4.99 -1.04 10.91
N THR A 13 3.92 -0.78 10.16
CA THR A 13 3.69 -1.31 8.82
C THR A 13 3.11 -0.24 7.93
N THR A 14 3.62 -0.17 6.70
CA THR A 14 3.17 0.74 5.68
C THR A 14 3.09 0.04 4.34
N MET A 15 2.19 0.48 3.47
CA MET A 15 1.99 -0.11 2.15
C MET A 15 2.15 0.94 1.06
N LEU A 16 2.85 0.57 -0.01
CA LEU A 16 2.95 1.35 -1.22
C LEU A 16 2.21 0.62 -2.34
N LEU A 17 1.13 1.24 -2.80
CA LEU A 17 0.28 0.73 -3.88
C LEU A 17 0.70 1.35 -5.21
N TYR A 18 1.11 0.50 -6.15
CA TYR A 18 1.45 0.92 -7.50
C TYR A 18 0.35 0.50 -8.48
N PRO A 19 -0.05 1.35 -9.45
CA PRO A 19 -0.89 0.91 -10.54
C PRO A 19 -0.17 -0.20 -11.32
N LYS A 20 -0.88 -1.30 -11.60
CA LYS A 20 -0.32 -2.40 -12.40
C LYS A 20 -0.16 -1.93 -13.85
N HIS A 21 1.08 -1.88 -14.34
CA HIS A 21 1.35 -1.51 -15.73
C HIS A 21 1.99 -2.67 -16.52
N LEU A 22 2.88 -3.47 -15.92
CA LEU A 22 3.56 -4.59 -16.60
C LEU A 22 3.69 -5.81 -15.69
N ASP A 23 4.32 -5.64 -14.52
CA ASP A 23 4.54 -6.71 -13.56
C ASP A 23 3.67 -6.60 -12.31
N LYS A 24 3.29 -7.75 -11.75
CA LYS A 24 2.66 -7.80 -10.42
C LYS A 24 3.76 -7.68 -9.36
N ILE A 25 3.75 -6.58 -8.61
CA ILE A 25 4.67 -6.37 -7.49
C ILE A 25 4.03 -6.93 -6.23
N TYR A 26 4.72 -7.89 -5.61
CA TYR A 26 4.39 -8.41 -4.29
C TYR A 26 5.68 -8.63 -3.51
N SER A 27 6.12 -7.63 -2.76
CA SER A 27 7.32 -7.74 -1.92
C SER A 27 7.11 -7.13 -0.54
N LYS A 28 7.97 -7.52 0.40
CA LYS A 28 7.97 -7.03 1.77
C LYS A 28 9.40 -6.72 2.16
N ASP A 29 9.65 -5.48 2.50
CA ASP A 29 10.97 -5.00 2.92
C ASP A 29 10.90 -4.48 4.36
N MET A 30 12.01 -4.58 5.09
CA MET A 30 12.15 -3.96 6.40
C MET A 30 13.00 -2.69 6.25
N LEU A 31 12.44 -1.57 6.66
CA LEU A 31 13.09 -0.26 6.62
C LEU A 31 13.54 0.13 8.03
N GLY A 32 14.74 0.71 8.14
CA GLY A 32 15.30 1.20 9.39
C GLY A 32 16.05 0.14 10.21
N ILE A 33 16.57 0.59 11.35
CA ILE A 33 17.35 -0.23 12.31
C ILE A 33 16.80 -0.03 13.73
N ASN A 34 16.98 -1.03 14.59
CA ASN A 34 16.57 -1.02 16.01
C ASN A 34 15.09 -0.65 16.23
N ASP A 35 14.83 0.40 17.02
CA ASP A 35 13.49 0.77 17.50
C ASP A 35 12.65 1.52 16.47
N LYS A 36 13.23 1.81 15.30
CA LYS A 36 12.59 2.53 14.19
C LYS A 36 12.29 1.62 12.99
N LYS A 37 12.10 0.32 13.24
CA LYS A 37 11.80 -0.65 12.18
C LYS A 37 10.38 -0.48 11.67
N VAL A 38 10.26 -0.38 10.35
CA VAL A 38 8.97 -0.30 9.65
C VAL A 38 8.94 -1.34 8.54
N ILE A 39 7.88 -2.13 8.51
CA ILE A 39 7.61 -3.06 7.42
C ILE A 39 7.01 -2.28 6.25
N LEU A 40 7.66 -2.30 5.09
CA LEU A 40 7.10 -1.83 3.83
C LEU A 40 6.54 -3.00 3.03
N LYS A 41 5.24 -2.96 2.73
CA LYS A 41 4.59 -3.85 1.74
C LYS A 41 4.51 -3.11 0.40
N LEU A 42 5.12 -3.66 -0.64
CA LEU A 42 4.93 -3.17 -2.01
C LEU A 42 3.89 -4.05 -2.72
N ARG A 43 2.84 -3.43 -3.25
CA ARG A 43 1.72 -4.14 -3.88
C ARG A 43 1.31 -3.44 -5.17
N SER A 44 1.17 -4.20 -6.25
CA SER A 44 0.53 -3.70 -7.48
C SER A 44 -0.99 -3.85 -7.39
N LEU A 45 -1.73 -2.84 -7.82
CA LEU A 45 -3.19 -2.81 -7.89
C LEU A 45 -3.65 -2.41 -9.30
N GLU A 46 -4.47 -3.24 -9.93
CA GLU A 46 -5.02 -2.97 -11.26
C GLU A 46 -6.40 -2.33 -11.13
N LEU A 47 -6.48 -1.01 -11.22
CA LEU A 47 -7.75 -0.31 -11.09
C LEU A 47 -8.45 -0.28 -12.45
N ASN A 48 -9.69 -0.75 -12.49
CA ASN A 48 -10.45 -0.82 -13.74
C ASN A 48 -11.19 0.51 -13.95
N SER A 49 -10.44 1.60 -14.18
CA SER A 49 -11.00 2.96 -14.19
C SER A 49 -11.47 3.38 -15.58
N GLU A 50 -12.39 2.64 -16.19
CA GLU A 50 -12.91 3.05 -17.51
C GLU A 50 -13.96 4.17 -17.42
N LYS A 51 -14.57 4.43 -16.26
CA LYS A 51 -15.44 5.59 -15.95
C LYS A 51 -15.97 5.47 -14.52
N THR A 52 -15.33 6.11 -13.55
CA THR A 52 -15.83 6.09 -12.16
C THR A 52 -15.69 7.46 -11.51
N ILE A 53 -16.74 7.85 -10.79
CA ILE A 53 -16.73 9.04 -9.94
C ILE A 53 -15.70 8.78 -8.83
N TYR A 54 -15.00 9.81 -8.37
CA TYR A 54 -13.93 9.69 -7.38
C TYR A 54 -14.26 8.78 -6.18
N ASN A 55 -15.51 8.84 -5.69
CA ASN A 55 -15.96 7.99 -4.59
C ASN A 55 -15.92 6.49 -4.93
N ASP A 56 -16.33 6.12 -6.13
CA ASP A 56 -16.33 4.72 -6.58
C ASP A 56 -14.89 4.20 -6.71
N PHE A 57 -13.99 5.05 -7.22
CA PHE A 57 -12.55 4.77 -7.30
C PHE A 57 -11.95 4.51 -5.90
N ILE A 58 -12.22 5.39 -4.94
CA ILE A 58 -11.74 5.22 -3.55
C ILE A 58 -12.34 3.95 -2.91
N ASN A 59 -13.62 3.66 -3.15
CA ASN A 59 -14.28 2.47 -2.62
C ASN A 59 -13.72 1.18 -3.24
N GLU A 60 -13.39 1.18 -4.53
CA GLU A 60 -12.73 0.06 -5.20
C GLU A 60 -11.35 -0.22 -4.59
N ILE A 61 -10.55 0.83 -4.36
CA ILE A 61 -9.24 0.70 -3.69
C ILE A 61 -9.39 0.06 -2.31
N LYS A 62 -10.32 0.56 -1.48
CA LYS A 62 -10.55 0.03 -0.12
C LYS A 62 -10.88 -1.46 -0.13
N LYS A 63 -11.86 -1.88 -0.94
CA LYS A 63 -12.28 -3.28 -1.06
C LYS A 63 -11.14 -4.19 -1.48
N ARG A 64 -10.30 -3.76 -2.43
CA ARG A 64 -9.17 -4.58 -2.89
C ARG A 64 -8.05 -4.64 -1.87
N ILE A 65 -7.81 -3.58 -1.10
CA ILE A 65 -6.82 -3.59 -0.01
C ILE A 65 -7.20 -4.59 1.08
N GLU A 66 -8.49 -4.73 1.40
CA GLU A 66 -8.97 -5.72 2.37
C GLU A 66 -8.56 -7.14 1.92
N VAL A 67 -8.82 -7.49 0.67
CA VAL A 67 -8.45 -8.80 0.09
C VAL A 67 -6.93 -9.02 0.03
N ILE A 68 -6.13 -7.96 -0.19
CA ILE A 68 -4.65 -8.08 -0.29
C ILE A 68 -3.97 -8.23 1.09
N ASN A 69 -4.67 -7.85 2.16
CA ASN A 69 -4.15 -7.89 3.53
C ASN A 69 -4.59 -9.12 4.34
N GLU A 70 -5.62 -9.85 3.90
CA GLU A 70 -5.92 -11.22 4.35
C GLU A 70 -4.80 -12.20 3.94
#